data_AF-A0AAN6FSE5-F1
#
_entry.id   AF-A0AAN6FSE5-F1
#
_cell.length_a   1.000
_cell.length_b   1.000
_cell.length_c   1.000
_cell.angle_alpha   90.00
_cell.angle_beta   90.00
_cell.angle_gamma   90.00
#
_symmetry.space_group_name_H-M   'P 1'
#
loop_
_entity.id
_entity.type
_entity.pdbx_description
1 polymer ?
#
loop_
_entity_poly.entity_id
_entity_poly.type
_entity_poly.pdbx_seq_one_letter_code
_entity_poly.pdbx_strand_id
1 'polypeptide(L)'
;MFNTITSALAAILLARCVQGTNLFVSHYSGKVYTLTYEPNSNGRNGTLSIDNSVAGCGNMPSWLTLDHTSKSLYCFDESSNSGVVSSFDVTSAIPKLTGQAKTSGGDVHGWLYGGSDGQGFLSTAE
;
A
#
# COMPACT_ATOMS: atom_id res chain seq x y z
N MET A 1 -16.52 44.49 -20.71
CA MET A 1 -15.54 43.81 -19.82
C MET A 1 -16.27 42.67 -19.12
N PHE A 2 -16.33 41.51 -19.76
CA PHE A 2 -17.05 40.35 -19.22
C PHE A 2 -16.14 39.57 -18.26
N ASN A 3 -16.34 39.83 -16.98
CA ASN A 3 -16.40 38.87 -15.88
C ASN A 3 -15.33 37.75 -15.85
N THR A 4 -14.10 38.12 -15.50
CA THR A 4 -13.01 37.20 -15.12
C THR A 4 -13.37 36.29 -13.95
N ILE A 5 -14.34 36.69 -13.11
CA ILE A 5 -14.80 35.95 -11.93
C ILE A 5 -15.62 34.70 -12.34
N THR A 6 -16.39 34.75 -13.44
CA THR A 6 -17.15 33.58 -13.93
C THR A 6 -16.27 32.45 -14.46
N SER A 7 -15.10 32.76 -15.02
CA SER A 7 -14.18 31.74 -15.55
C SER A 7 -13.50 30.92 -14.44
N ALA A 8 -13.25 31.52 -13.27
CA ALA A 8 -12.62 30.82 -12.16
C ALA A 8 -13.56 29.78 -11.51
N LEU A 9 -14.86 30.07 -11.40
CA LEU A 9 -15.85 29.11 -10.89
C LEU A 9 -16.01 27.88 -11.81
N ALA A 10 -15.94 28.07 -13.13
CA ALA A 10 -16.07 26.98 -14.09
C ALA A 10 -14.87 26.01 -14.06
N ALA A 11 -13.66 26.49 -13.73
CA ALA A 11 -12.48 25.65 -13.64
C ALA A 11 -12.47 24.73 -12.39
N ILE A 12 -13.08 25.17 -11.28
CA ILE A 12 -13.17 24.39 -10.03
C ILE A 12 -14.20 23.25 -10.18
N LEU A 13 -15.26 23.44 -10.96
CA LEU A 13 -16.29 22.43 -11.23
C LEU A 13 -15.84 21.28 -12.15
N LEU A 14 -14.69 21.43 -12.82
CA LEU A 14 -14.09 20.41 -13.71
C LEU A 14 -12.91 19.67 -13.08
N ALA A 15 -12.58 19.96 -11.81
CA ALA A 15 -11.64 19.16 -11.06
C ALA A 15 -12.24 17.77 -10.82
N ARG A 16 -12.11 16.89 -11.81
CA ARG A 16 -12.36 15.46 -11.63
C ARG A 16 -11.43 15.02 -10.51
N CYS A 17 -11.99 14.65 -9.36
CA CYS A 17 -11.27 13.80 -8.41
C CYS A 17 -10.94 12.52 -9.17
N VAL A 18 -9.72 12.42 -9.69
CA VAL A 18 -9.17 11.14 -10.11
C VAL A 18 -9.07 10.32 -8.82
N GLN A 19 -10.03 9.41 -8.64
CA GLN A 19 -9.91 8.37 -7.62
C GLN A 19 -8.93 7.34 -8.19
N GLY A 20 -7.63 7.64 -8.08
CA GLY A 20 -6.59 6.67 -8.35
C GLY A 20 -6.63 5.58 -7.28
N THR A 21 -6.69 4.32 -7.71
CA THR A 21 -6.49 3.18 -6.81
C THR A 21 -5.03 2.78 -6.89
N ASN A 22 -4.31 2.91 -5.78
CA ASN A 22 -2.93 2.44 -5.68
C ASN A 22 -2.95 0.94 -5.41
N LEU A 23 -2.17 0.18 -6.17
CA LEU A 23 -1.90 -1.24 -5.92
C LEU A 23 -0.56 -1.35 -5.21
N PHE A 24 -0.53 -2.03 -4.07
CA PHE A 24 0.71 -2.33 -3.35
C PHE A 24 1.14 -3.76 -3.63
N VAL A 25 2.41 -3.94 -3.98
CA VAL A 25 2.97 -5.25 -4.38
C VAL A 25 4.29 -5.49 -3.67
N SER A 26 4.43 -6.63 -3.00
CA SER A 26 5.67 -7.11 -2.42
C SER A 26 6.50 -7.86 -3.47
N HIS A 27 7.82 -7.85 -3.32
CA HIS A 27 8.73 -8.61 -4.18
C HIS A 27 9.98 -9.01 -3.40
N TYR A 28 10.61 -10.12 -3.77
CA TYR A 28 11.82 -10.68 -3.14
C TYR A 28 13.10 -9.84 -3.35
N SER A 29 12.95 -8.58 -3.78
CA SER A 29 13.99 -7.55 -3.69
C SER A 29 13.98 -6.83 -2.35
N GLY A 30 13.13 -7.25 -1.39
CA GLY A 30 12.95 -6.59 -0.10
C GLY A 30 12.12 -5.30 -0.16
N LYS A 31 11.44 -5.07 -1.28
CA LYS A 31 10.72 -3.82 -1.57
C LYS A 31 9.21 -4.04 -1.67
N VAL A 32 8.49 -3.00 -1.27
CA VAL A 32 7.07 -2.80 -1.58
C VAL A 32 6.98 -1.76 -2.68
N TYR A 33 6.28 -2.10 -3.75
CA TYR A 33 6.04 -1.25 -4.90
C TYR A 33 4.63 -0.67 -4.84
N THR A 34 4.48 0.54 -5.35
CA THR A 34 3.17 1.15 -5.63
C THR A 34 2.98 1.21 -7.13
N LEU A 35 1.87 0.66 -7.60
CA LEU A 35 1.53 0.54 -9.00
C LEU A 35 0.20 1.24 -9.29
N THR A 36 0.10 1.81 -10.48
CA THR A 36 -1.15 2.28 -11.08
C THR A 36 -1.60 1.27 -12.13
N TYR A 37 -2.90 0.98 -12.14
CA TYR A 37 -3.56 0.22 -13.20
C TYR A 37 -4.33 1.16 -14.12
N GLU A 38 -3.95 1.19 -15.39
CA GLU A 38 -4.63 1.95 -16.43
C GLU A 38 -5.46 1.00 -17.31
N PRO A 39 -6.80 0.96 -17.15
CA PRO A 39 -7.64 0.14 -18.01
C PRO A 39 -7.65 0.70 -19.43
N ASN A 40 -7.66 -0.18 -20.41
CA ASN A 40 -7.85 0.20 -21.80
C ASN A 40 -9.29 0.70 -22.06
N SER A 41 -9.54 1.22 -23.26
CA SER A 41 -10.85 1.78 -23.64
C SER A 41 -12.02 0.79 -23.60
N ASN A 42 -11.77 -0.53 -23.63
CA ASN A 42 -12.81 -1.56 -23.59
C ASN A 42 -12.97 -2.21 -22.20
N GLY A 43 -12.16 -1.82 -21.21
CA GLY A 43 -12.21 -2.29 -19.83
C GLY A 43 -11.81 -3.75 -19.60
N ARG A 44 -11.38 -4.50 -20.63
CA ARG A 44 -11.07 -5.94 -20.52
C ARG A 44 -9.60 -6.23 -20.23
N ASN A 45 -8.73 -5.26 -20.46
CA ASN A 45 -7.32 -5.34 -20.12
C ASN A 45 -6.81 -3.95 -19.75
N GLY A 46 -5.54 -3.87 -19.37
CA GLY A 46 -4.90 -2.61 -19.01
C GLY A 46 -3.42 -2.80 -18.80
N THR A 47 -2.76 -1.70 -18.47
CA THR A 47 -1.32 -1.66 -18.20
C THR A 47 -1.11 -1.44 -16.71
N LEU A 48 -0.14 -2.15 -16.14
CA LEU A 48 0.40 -1.86 -14.83
C LEU A 48 1.71 -1.08 -14.98
N SER A 49 1.84 0.02 -14.25
CA SER A 49 3.07 0.79 -14.19
C SER A 49 3.51 0.95 -12.74
N ILE A 50 4.81 0.86 -12.52
CA ILE A 50 5.41 1.08 -11.20
C ILE A 50 5.60 2.58 -11.03
N ASP A 51 4.93 3.15 -10.04
CA ASP A 51 5.03 4.57 -9.71
C ASP A 51 6.13 4.82 -8.69
N ASN A 52 6.25 3.93 -7.71
CA ASN A 52 7.20 4.09 -6.62
C ASN A 52 7.63 2.74 -6.02
N SER A 53 8.73 2.75 -5.25
CA SER A 53 9.14 1.63 -4.41
C SER A 53 9.70 2.11 -3.08
N VAL A 54 9.48 1.35 -2.02
CA VAL A 54 10.11 1.55 -0.71
C VAL A 54 10.73 0.23 -0.25
N ALA A 55 11.90 0.32 0.38
CA ALA A 55 12.54 -0.84 1.00
C ALA A 55 12.14 -0.99 2.47
N GLY A 56 12.54 -2.10 3.09
CA GLY A 56 12.40 -2.29 4.52
C GLY A 56 11.36 -3.33 4.90
N CYS A 57 11.05 -4.29 4.02
CA CYS A 57 10.30 -5.49 4.37
C CYS A 57 11.20 -6.74 4.30
N GLY A 58 12.42 -6.63 4.82
CA GLY A 58 13.35 -7.77 4.82
C GLY A 58 13.82 -8.17 3.41
N ASN A 59 14.07 -9.46 3.19
CA ASN A 59 14.67 -9.96 1.94
C ASN A 59 13.65 -10.65 1.03
N MET A 60 12.73 -11.42 1.61
CA MET A 60 11.75 -12.23 0.90
C MET A 60 10.31 -11.84 1.29
N PRO A 61 9.87 -10.58 1.04
CA PRO A 61 8.47 -10.20 1.19
C PRO A 61 7.50 -11.16 0.47
N SER A 62 6.65 -11.85 1.21
CA SER A 62 5.72 -12.87 0.69
C SER A 62 4.27 -12.42 0.76
N TRP A 63 3.92 -11.60 1.76
CA TRP A 63 2.54 -11.24 2.04
C TRP A 63 2.37 -9.76 2.38
N LEU A 64 1.22 -9.20 2.01
CA LEU A 64 0.78 -7.86 2.36
C LEU A 64 -0.62 -7.90 2.97
N THR A 65 -0.86 -7.08 3.99
CA THR A 65 -2.18 -6.88 4.60
C THR A 65 -2.43 -5.39 4.80
N LEU A 66 -3.52 -4.88 4.23
CA LEU A 66 -3.90 -3.48 4.34
C LEU A 66 -4.98 -3.30 5.41
N ASP A 67 -4.69 -2.49 6.42
CA ASP A 67 -5.72 -1.91 7.28
C ASP A 67 -6.28 -0.63 6.64
N HIS A 68 -7.50 -0.73 6.12
CA HIS A 68 -8.18 0.40 5.50
C HIS A 68 -8.54 1.52 6.47
N THR A 69 -8.64 1.23 7.78
CA THR A 69 -9.04 2.19 8.82
C THR A 69 -7.86 3.08 9.18
N SER A 70 -6.72 2.50 9.54
CA SER A 70 -5.52 3.26 9.90
C SER A 70 -4.68 3.68 8.69
N LYS A 71 -4.97 3.17 7.49
CA LYS A 71 -4.10 3.31 6.31
C LYS A 71 -2.70 2.76 6.56
N SER A 72 -2.62 1.66 7.30
CA SER A 72 -1.38 0.92 7.54
C SER A 72 -1.31 -0.31 6.64
N LEU A 73 -0.20 -0.47 5.93
CA LEU A 73 0.12 -1.66 5.16
C LEU A 73 1.16 -2.48 5.94
N TYR A 74 0.82 -3.71 6.28
CA TYR A 74 1.71 -4.68 6.91
C TYR A 74 2.33 -5.57 5.84
N CYS A 75 3.62 -5.81 5.95
CA CYS A 75 4.38 -6.64 5.04
C CYS A 75 5.15 -7.70 5.83
N PHE A 76 5.07 -8.94 5.37
CA PHE A 76 5.61 -10.12 6.04
C PHE A 76 6.71 -10.72 5.16
N ASP A 77 7.87 -10.98 5.76
CA ASP A 77 9.05 -11.57 5.11
C ASP A 77 9.18 -13.05 5.49
N GLU A 78 9.12 -13.93 4.49
CA GLU A 78 9.20 -15.38 4.71
C GLU A 78 10.65 -15.90 4.88
N SER A 79 11.63 -15.01 4.97
CA SER A 79 13.03 -15.39 5.21
C SER A 79 13.16 -16.26 6.48
N SER A 80 13.59 -17.51 6.32
CA SER A 80 13.53 -18.56 7.36
C SER A 80 14.36 -18.33 8.63
N ASN A 81 15.34 -17.41 8.62
CA ASN A 81 16.19 -17.12 9.79
C ASN A 81 16.42 -15.62 10.01
N SER A 82 15.71 -14.78 9.26
CA SER A 82 15.88 -13.32 9.30
C SER A 82 14.59 -12.59 8.96
N GLY A 83 13.43 -13.24 9.16
CA GLY A 83 12.13 -12.68 8.88
C GLY A 83 11.84 -11.44 9.70
N VAL A 84 11.08 -10.54 9.09
CA VAL A 84 10.59 -9.32 9.71
C VAL A 84 9.14 -9.09 9.30
N VAL A 85 8.39 -8.44 10.18
CA VAL A 85 7.12 -7.82 9.83
C VAL A 85 7.28 -6.32 9.92
N SER A 86 6.90 -5.64 8.85
CA SER A 86 7.08 -4.20 8.69
C SER A 86 5.75 -3.53 8.45
N SER A 87 5.55 -2.35 9.04
CA SER A 87 4.37 -1.53 8.83
C SER A 87 4.72 -0.28 8.04
N PHE A 88 3.85 0.10 7.11
CA PHE A 88 3.99 1.29 6.27
C PHE A 88 2.73 2.14 6.37
N ASP A 89 2.88 3.46 6.48
CA ASP A 89 1.80 4.41 6.24
C ASP A 89 1.59 4.56 4.74
N VAL A 90 0.34 4.39 4.29
CA VAL A 90 -0.07 4.51 2.88
C VAL A 90 -1.12 5.61 2.66
N THR A 91 -1.08 6.66 3.47
CA THR A 91 -1.90 7.86 3.25
C THR A 91 -1.52 8.62 1.98
N SER A 92 -0.29 8.41 1.49
CA SER A 92 0.21 8.93 0.22
C SER A 92 0.56 7.80 -0.76
N ALA A 93 0.79 8.14 -2.03
CA ALA A 93 1.22 7.16 -3.05
C ALA A 93 2.64 6.60 -2.81
N ILE A 94 3.42 7.19 -1.91
CA ILE A 94 4.74 6.70 -1.52
C ILE A 94 4.59 6.12 -0.11
N PRO A 95 4.61 4.79 0.06
CA PRO A 95 4.51 4.18 1.38
C PRO A 95 5.70 4.59 2.25
N LYS A 96 5.45 4.90 3.52
CA LYS A 96 6.48 5.30 4.48
C LYS A 96 6.59 4.25 5.57
N LEU A 97 7.77 3.68 5.76
CA LEU A 97 8.02 2.73 6.85
C LEU A 97 7.76 3.41 8.21
N THR A 98 6.89 2.80 9.02
CA THR A 98 6.51 3.30 10.36
C THR A 98 7.05 2.43 11.47
N GLY A 99 7.32 1.15 11.21
CA GLY A 99 7.83 0.22 12.20
C GLY A 99 8.27 -1.10 11.58
N GLN A 100 9.07 -1.84 12.34
CA GLN A 100 9.53 -3.18 11.97
C GLN A 100 9.80 -4.00 13.24
N ALA A 101 9.40 -5.26 13.21
CA ALA A 101 9.69 -6.24 14.24
C ALA A 101 10.32 -7.49 13.61
N LYS A 102 11.24 -8.14 14.33
CA LYS A 102 11.78 -9.44 13.92
C LYS A 102 10.76 -10.54 14.18
N THR A 103 10.73 -11.54 13.32
CA THR A 103 9.97 -12.78 13.52
C THR A 103 10.91 -13.99 13.61
N SER A 104 10.34 -15.16 13.89
CA SER A 104 11.02 -16.45 13.72
C SER A 104 11.47 -16.69 12.28
N GLY A 105 10.77 -16.10 11.31
CA GLY A 105 10.95 -16.33 9.88
C GLY A 105 9.90 -17.29 9.31
N GLY A 106 9.80 -17.37 7.99
CA GLY A 106 8.84 -18.25 7.32
C GLY A 106 7.42 -17.68 7.18
N ASP A 107 7.16 -16.46 7.62
CA ASP A 107 5.82 -15.87 7.56
C ASP A 107 5.32 -15.72 6.11
N VAL A 108 4.50 -16.65 5.62
CA VAL A 108 3.92 -16.66 4.26
C VAL A 108 2.56 -15.98 4.20
N HIS A 109 1.93 -15.76 5.35
CA HIS A 109 0.67 -15.06 5.49
C HIS A 109 0.62 -14.33 6.83
N GLY A 110 -0.09 -13.21 6.87
CA GLY A 110 -0.37 -12.52 8.10
C GLY A 110 -1.70 -11.80 8.08
N TRP A 111 -2.28 -11.58 9.27
CA TRP A 111 -3.54 -10.86 9.42
C TRP A 111 -3.59 -10.13 10.75
N LEU A 112 -4.41 -9.08 10.79
CA LEU A 112 -4.67 -8.33 12.01
C LEU A 112 -5.66 -9.09 12.89
N TYR A 113 -5.27 -9.34 14.13
CA TYR A 113 -6.10 -10.02 15.12
C TYR A 113 -6.26 -9.17 16.38
N GLY A 114 -7.37 -9.35 17.07
CA GLY A 114 -7.73 -8.50 18.23
C GLY A 114 -8.43 -7.21 17.81
N GLY A 115 -8.95 -6.48 18.80
CA GLY A 115 -9.69 -5.24 18.55
C GLY A 115 -10.76 -4.90 19.60
N SER A 116 -11.14 -3.62 19.60
CA SER A 116 -12.09 -2.91 20.49
C SER A 116 -11.78 -2.85 21.99
N ASP A 117 -11.00 -3.78 22.52
CA ASP A 117 -10.55 -3.87 23.90
C ASP A 117 -9.15 -3.27 24.15
N GLY A 118 -8.54 -2.69 23.11
CA GLY A 118 -7.32 -1.88 23.19
C GLY A 118 -6.01 -2.60 22.84
N GLN A 119 -6.05 -3.87 22.44
CA GLN A 119 -4.85 -4.60 22.00
C GLN A 119 -5.00 -5.09 20.55
N GLY A 120 -4.12 -4.60 19.68
CA GLY A 120 -3.99 -5.08 18.30
C GLY A 120 -2.80 -6.03 18.19
N PHE A 121 -3.01 -7.18 17.58
CA PHE A 121 -1.99 -8.19 17.33
C PHE A 121 -1.87 -8.49 15.84
N LEU A 122 -0.73 -9.04 15.45
CA LEU A 122 -0.52 -9.62 14.14
C LEU A 122 -0.43 -11.13 14.33
N SER A 123 -1.32 -11.87 13.68
CA SER A 123 -1.21 -13.32 13.56
C SER A 123 -0.44 -13.61 12.28
N THR A 124 0.53 -14.51 12.35
CA THR A 124 1.25 -15.01 11.19
C THR A 124 1.01 -16.49 11.00
N ALA A 125 1.18 -16.97 9.76
CA ALA A 125 1.26 -18.37 9.45
C ALA A 125 2.59 -18.61 8.71
N GLU A 126 3.33 -19.59 9.21
CA GLU A 126 4.61 -20.07 8.70
C GLU A 126 4.42 -21.38 7.89
#